data_AF-A0A354WPL3-F1
#
_entry.id   AF-A0A354WPL3-F1
#
_cell.length_a   1.000
_cell.length_b   1.000
_cell.length_c   1.000
_cell.angle_alpha   90.00
_cell.angle_beta   90.00
_cell.angle_gamma   90.00
#
_symmetry.space_group_name_H-M   'P 1'
#
loop_
_entity.id
_entity.type
_entity.pdbx_description
1 polymer ?
#
loop_
_entity_poly.entity_id
_entity_poly.type
_entity_poly.pdbx_seq_one_letter_code
_entity_poly.pdbx_strand_id
1 'polypeptide(L)'
;MSTTENSLPSDDVPVTPNSEPLQTDPILKVPPRHQASTGEIPGTSEGSNAAPHSTISPRQARQRRNVPMPNMEVLAIDDALGIQTEIDKARDKFLDLVESLKTGRYLTDKIQGVEKHSGLGEPRAVIFHGDYKVIIMASMIVDLPKDLRGQDPNEVYHYLLTKRLGSEIDYVVKGIDRNTGLAVGSRKDAMATKRRHYYLNQTRDGTYRIYEGLCCEARVMSVIPYGIFVDLFGIDVYIPLRELSYVRLTDAMGYYEPGGRVLVKVTQLNRDDPDDIRVAASVKQVAANPVD
;
A
#
# COMPACT_ATOMS: atom_id res chain seq x y z
N MET A 1 -60.13 -45.84 33.99
CA MET A 1 -59.04 -46.75 34.41
C MET A 1 -57.75 -46.22 33.79
N SER A 2 -56.69 -45.89 34.52
CA SER A 2 -56.57 -45.71 35.98
C SER A 2 -55.46 -44.70 36.29
N THR A 3 -55.54 -44.11 37.47
CA THR A 3 -54.54 -43.27 38.18
C THR A 3 -53.19 -44.03 38.35
N THR A 4 -52.06 -43.44 38.78
CA THR A 4 -51.89 -42.39 39.80
C THR A 4 -50.58 -41.59 39.65
N GLU A 5 -50.66 -40.36 40.13
CA GLU A 5 -49.69 -39.30 40.40
C GLU A 5 -48.55 -39.64 41.38
N ASN A 6 -47.43 -38.89 41.29
CA ASN A 6 -46.76 -38.16 42.39
C ASN A 6 -45.47 -37.46 41.87
N SER A 7 -44.77 -36.57 42.57
CA SER A 7 -45.08 -35.40 43.43
C SER A 7 -43.75 -34.89 44.03
N LEU A 8 -43.56 -33.58 44.20
CA LEU A 8 -42.42 -32.97 44.92
C LEU A 8 -42.71 -32.86 46.43
N PRO A 9 -41.69 -32.57 47.27
CA PRO A 9 -41.62 -31.22 47.84
C PRO A 9 -40.20 -30.62 47.97
N SER A 10 -40.15 -29.40 48.50
CA SER A 10 -39.04 -28.49 48.81
C SER A 10 -38.49 -28.69 50.26
N ASP A 11 -37.59 -27.91 50.89
CA ASP A 11 -36.97 -26.57 50.69
C ASP A 11 -35.41 -26.67 50.83
N ASP A 12 -34.52 -25.73 51.23
CA ASP A 12 -34.57 -24.38 51.85
C ASP A 12 -33.25 -23.59 51.58
N VAL A 13 -33.09 -22.35 52.08
CA VAL A 13 -31.99 -21.39 51.75
C VAL A 13 -31.40 -20.69 52.99
N PRO A 14 -30.12 -20.24 52.96
CA PRO A 14 -29.83 -18.78 52.91
C PRO A 14 -28.59 -18.42 52.03
N VAL A 15 -28.34 -17.22 51.46
CA VAL A 15 -28.66 -15.78 51.72
C VAL A 15 -27.60 -15.08 52.62
N THR A 16 -26.82 -14.06 52.20
CA THR A 16 -26.67 -13.43 50.85
C THR A 16 -25.25 -12.95 50.43
N PRO A 17 -24.64 -11.82 50.90
CA PRO A 17 -23.95 -10.91 49.95
C PRO A 17 -22.53 -10.39 50.28
N ASN A 18 -21.82 -9.95 49.22
CA ASN A 18 -21.07 -8.68 49.05
C ASN A 18 -20.42 -8.72 47.63
N SER A 19 -20.59 -7.80 46.68
CA SER A 19 -20.52 -6.32 46.64
C SER A 19 -19.10 -5.75 46.47
N GLU A 20 -18.72 -5.58 45.19
CA GLU A 20 -17.90 -4.53 44.52
C GLU A 20 -17.22 -3.40 45.36
N PRO A 21 -16.08 -2.84 44.89
CA PRO A 21 -16.04 -2.08 43.63
C PRO A 21 -14.76 -2.15 42.76
N LEU A 22 -14.82 -1.50 41.60
CA LEU A 22 -13.75 -1.34 40.60
C LEU A 22 -12.60 -0.41 41.05
N GLN A 23 -11.37 -0.71 40.59
CA GLN A 23 -10.27 0.24 40.36
C GLN A 23 -9.54 -0.23 39.08
N THR A 24 -9.55 0.46 37.93
CA THR A 24 -8.95 1.76 37.54
C THR A 24 -7.41 1.80 37.56
N ASP A 25 -6.82 2.26 36.45
CA ASP A 25 -5.40 2.03 36.11
C ASP A 25 -4.38 2.86 36.90
N PRO A 26 -3.20 2.30 37.22
CA PRO A 26 -2.01 3.07 37.56
C PRO A 26 -1.34 3.62 36.28
N ILE A 27 -1.71 4.84 35.88
CA ILE A 27 -1.05 5.58 34.80
C ILE A 27 0.47 5.66 35.04
N LEU A 28 1.26 5.33 34.01
CA LEU A 28 2.72 5.47 33.98
C LEU A 28 3.13 6.94 34.18
N LYS A 29 3.52 7.30 35.41
CA LYS A 29 4.04 8.62 35.78
C LYS A 29 5.42 8.84 35.15
N VAL A 30 5.48 9.56 34.04
CA VAL A 30 6.72 10.15 33.51
C VAL A 30 7.17 11.27 34.48
N PRO A 31 8.42 11.25 34.99
CA PRO A 31 8.89 12.28 35.92
C PRO A 31 9.10 13.63 35.22
N PRO A 32 8.82 14.76 35.88
CA PRO A 32 9.02 16.09 35.29
C PRO A 32 10.52 16.38 35.12
N ARG A 33 10.88 16.95 33.97
CA ARG A 33 12.24 17.46 33.72
C ARG A 33 12.44 18.74 34.52
N HIS A 34 13.36 18.73 35.49
CA HIS A 34 13.71 19.93 36.25
C HIS A 34 14.23 21.03 35.31
N GLN A 35 13.67 22.24 35.45
CA GLN A 35 14.35 23.46 35.05
C GLN A 35 15.42 23.79 36.11
N ALA A 36 16.56 24.29 35.66
CA ALA A 36 17.58 24.87 36.53
C ALA A 36 17.79 26.34 36.14
N SER A 37 17.57 27.23 37.11
CA SER A 37 18.13 28.59 37.12
C SER A 37 19.58 28.52 37.65
N THR A 38 20.39 29.57 37.69
CA THR A 38 20.22 31.00 37.36
C THR A 38 21.58 31.56 36.90
N GLY A 39 21.62 32.72 36.23
CA GLY A 39 22.88 33.39 35.88
C GLY A 39 22.69 34.88 35.59
N GLU A 40 22.89 35.72 36.61
CA GLU A 40 23.03 37.18 36.49
C GLU A 40 24.47 37.50 36.02
N ILE A 41 24.90 38.70 35.58
CA ILE A 41 24.75 40.05 36.17
C ILE A 41 24.70 41.13 35.02
N PRO A 42 24.78 42.48 35.22
CA PRO A 42 23.61 43.31 34.88
C PRO A 42 23.82 44.47 33.87
N GLY A 43 22.69 44.93 33.30
CA GLY A 43 22.26 46.34 33.40
C GLY A 43 22.90 47.44 32.55
N THR A 44 22.10 48.02 31.64
CA THR A 44 22.00 49.49 31.41
C THR A 44 20.57 49.86 30.99
N SER A 45 20.13 51.07 31.34
CA SER A 45 18.87 51.71 30.92
C SER A 45 19.00 52.33 29.50
N GLU A 46 18.01 52.95 28.84
CA GLU A 46 16.74 53.59 29.22
C GLU A 46 15.64 53.39 28.14
N GLY A 47 14.43 53.95 28.32
CA GLY A 47 13.49 54.18 27.21
C GLY A 47 12.01 53.84 27.46
N SER A 48 11.30 54.65 28.24
CA SER A 48 9.86 54.47 28.48
C SER A 48 8.97 55.13 27.42
N ASN A 49 7.99 54.41 26.88
CA ASN A 49 6.74 54.99 26.38
C ASN A 49 5.60 53.96 26.40
N ALA A 50 4.35 54.40 26.54
CA ALA A 50 3.26 53.53 27.02
C ALA A 50 2.02 53.43 26.11
N ALA A 51 1.40 52.23 26.16
CA ALA A 51 0.04 51.89 25.70
C ALA A 51 -0.23 51.91 24.17
N PRO A 52 -1.31 51.24 23.69
CA PRO A 52 -2.26 50.37 24.40
C PRO A 52 -2.20 48.89 23.99
N HIS A 53 -2.90 48.03 24.74
CA HIS A 53 -3.11 46.62 24.37
C HIS A 53 -3.93 46.48 23.08
N SER A 54 -3.58 45.50 22.23
CA SER A 54 -4.48 44.96 21.21
C SER A 54 -4.41 43.43 21.20
N THR A 55 -5.56 42.77 21.32
CA THR A 55 -5.66 41.31 21.41
C THR A 55 -5.57 40.69 20.02
N ILE A 56 -4.44 40.09 19.67
CA ILE A 56 -4.26 39.44 18.37
C ILE A 56 -4.63 37.96 18.48
N SER A 57 -5.85 37.62 18.08
CA SER A 57 -6.29 36.24 17.89
C SER A 57 -5.38 35.50 16.89
N PRO A 58 -5.10 34.20 17.08
CA PRO A 58 -4.23 33.45 16.18
C PRO A 58 -4.81 33.44 14.76
N ARG A 59 -4.04 33.93 13.80
CA ARG A 59 -4.45 34.00 12.38
C ARG A 59 -4.74 32.59 11.87
N GLN A 60 -5.94 32.40 11.33
CA GLN A 60 -6.32 31.22 10.58
C GLN A 60 -5.25 30.90 9.52
N ALA A 61 -4.86 29.64 9.41
CA ALA A 61 -3.89 29.20 8.42
C ALA A 61 -4.44 29.48 7.01
N ARG A 62 -3.90 30.49 6.33
CA ARG A 62 -4.23 30.79 4.94
C ARG A 62 -3.94 29.54 4.11
N GLN A 63 -4.99 28.95 3.54
CA GLN A 63 -4.84 28.02 2.41
C GLN A 63 -3.94 28.71 1.38
N ARG A 64 -2.83 28.05 1.01
CA ARG A 64 -2.01 28.50 -0.12
C ARG A 64 -2.87 28.37 -1.37
N ARG A 65 -3.40 29.49 -1.86
CA ARG A 65 -3.96 29.54 -3.22
C ARG A 65 -2.81 29.23 -4.16
N ASN A 66 -2.93 28.15 -4.93
CA ASN A 66 -2.04 27.90 -6.06
C ASN A 66 -2.29 29.04 -7.07
N VAL A 67 -1.42 30.05 -7.04
CA VAL A 67 -1.35 31.07 -8.08
C VAL A 67 -0.75 30.39 -9.30
N PRO A 68 -1.43 30.36 -10.46
CA PRO A 68 -0.80 29.90 -11.68
C PRO A 68 0.39 30.81 -11.99
N MET A 69 1.60 30.28 -11.87
CA MET A 69 2.79 31.00 -12.32
C MET A 69 2.65 31.24 -13.82
N PRO A 70 2.94 32.44 -14.34
CA PRO A 70 2.93 32.67 -15.78
C PRO A 70 3.95 31.74 -16.45
N ASN A 71 3.74 31.43 -17.73
CA ASN A 71 4.63 30.58 -18.51
C ASN A 71 5.99 31.27 -18.68
N MET A 72 6.90 31.03 -17.73
CA MET A 72 8.18 31.69 -17.64
C MET A 72 9.14 31.14 -18.70
N GLU A 73 9.56 32.01 -19.61
CA GLU A 73 10.56 31.69 -20.62
C GLU A 73 11.94 31.60 -19.94
N VAL A 74 12.49 30.39 -19.87
CA VAL A 74 13.77 30.13 -19.20
C VAL A 74 14.89 30.15 -20.24
N LEU A 75 15.76 31.15 -20.16
CA LEU A 75 16.96 31.21 -20.97
C LEU A 75 17.96 30.14 -20.51
N ALA A 76 18.46 29.33 -21.44
CA ALA A 76 19.50 28.34 -21.18
C ALA A 76 20.89 29.01 -21.08
N ILE A 77 21.82 28.30 -20.43
CA ILE A 77 23.24 28.73 -20.33
C ILE A 77 24.01 28.29 -21.59
N ASP A 78 23.67 27.10 -22.10
CA ASP A 78 24.13 26.53 -23.37
C ASP A 78 22.99 26.56 -24.41
N ASP A 79 23.19 25.99 -25.61
CA ASP A 79 22.17 25.95 -26.68
C ASP A 79 20.85 25.22 -26.33
N ALA A 80 20.78 24.53 -25.17
CA ALA A 80 19.57 23.83 -24.71
C ALA A 80 19.45 23.82 -23.17
N LEU A 81 18.20 23.75 -22.67
CA LEU A 81 17.92 23.62 -21.23
C LEU A 81 18.29 22.21 -20.72
N GLY A 82 19.43 22.11 -20.02
CA GLY A 82 19.83 20.88 -19.32
C GLY A 82 19.03 20.57 -18.02
N ILE A 83 18.06 21.40 -17.65
CA ILE A 83 17.29 21.27 -16.40
C ILE A 83 15.78 21.40 -16.70
N GLN A 84 15.05 20.30 -16.50
CA GLN A 84 13.58 20.26 -16.58
C GLN A 84 12.96 21.11 -15.45
N THR A 85 12.12 22.10 -15.78
CA THR A 85 11.43 22.92 -14.77
C THR A 85 10.37 22.11 -14.02
N GLU A 86 9.87 22.60 -12.89
CA GLU A 86 8.75 21.96 -12.18
C GLU A 86 7.48 21.94 -13.04
N ILE A 87 7.24 23.00 -13.84
CA ILE A 87 6.12 23.09 -14.77
C ILE A 87 6.23 22.03 -15.88
N ASP A 88 7.44 21.81 -16.39
CA ASP A 88 7.66 20.82 -17.46
C ASP A 88 7.58 19.39 -16.93
N LYS A 89 8.14 19.11 -15.75
CA LYS A 89 7.92 17.82 -15.06
C LYS A 89 6.43 17.52 -14.85
N ALA A 90 5.62 18.52 -14.47
CA ALA A 90 4.17 18.38 -14.31
C ALA A 90 3.46 18.14 -15.66
N ARG A 91 3.91 18.80 -16.74
CA ARG A 91 3.44 18.52 -18.12
C ARG A 91 3.75 17.09 -18.54
N ASP A 92 4.97 16.61 -18.31
CA ASP A 92 5.40 15.25 -18.66
C ASP A 92 4.57 14.20 -17.92
N LYS A 93 4.38 14.38 -16.60
CA LYS A 93 3.52 13.51 -15.77
C LYS A 93 2.06 13.51 -16.22
N PHE A 94 1.55 14.63 -16.74
CA PHE A 94 0.23 14.66 -17.35
C PHE A 94 0.19 13.93 -18.72
N LEU A 95 1.24 14.05 -19.52
CA LEU A 95 1.35 13.37 -20.83
C LEU A 95 1.43 11.84 -20.67
N ASP A 96 2.18 11.31 -19.69
CA ASP A 96 2.21 9.88 -19.34
C ASP A 96 0.79 9.32 -19.11
N LEU A 97 -0.03 10.03 -18.33
CA LEU A 97 -1.42 9.64 -18.03
C LEU A 97 -2.30 9.66 -19.29
N VAL A 98 -2.14 10.68 -20.15
CA VAL A 98 -2.91 10.80 -21.41
C VAL A 98 -2.49 9.76 -22.44
N GLU A 99 -1.21 9.40 -22.51
CA GLU A 99 -0.74 8.30 -23.35
C GLU A 99 -1.33 6.98 -22.85
N SER A 100 -1.25 6.69 -21.55
CA SER A 100 -1.84 5.50 -20.94
C SER A 100 -3.33 5.35 -21.26
N LEU A 101 -4.10 6.43 -21.10
CA LEU A 101 -5.54 6.48 -21.40
C LEU A 101 -5.86 6.23 -22.89
N LYS A 102 -5.00 6.68 -23.81
CA LYS A 102 -5.21 6.53 -25.26
C LYS A 102 -4.75 5.18 -25.82
N THR A 103 -3.65 4.64 -25.29
CA THR A 103 -2.92 3.51 -25.88
C THR A 103 -3.08 2.20 -25.13
N GLY A 104 -3.49 2.25 -23.86
CA GLY A 104 -3.41 1.11 -22.95
C GLY A 104 -1.99 0.85 -22.41
N ARG A 105 -1.01 1.71 -22.67
CA ARG A 105 0.33 1.67 -22.04
C ARG A 105 0.15 1.71 -20.53
N TYR A 106 0.77 0.76 -19.82
CA TYR A 106 0.75 0.78 -18.36
C TYR A 106 1.84 1.71 -17.81
N LEU A 107 1.52 2.37 -16.70
CA LEU A 107 2.45 3.15 -15.88
C LEU A 107 2.78 2.33 -14.62
N THR A 108 3.90 2.63 -13.94
CA THR A 108 4.25 2.03 -12.64
C THR A 108 4.45 3.11 -11.60
N ASP A 109 3.73 3.03 -10.47
CA ASP A 109 3.97 3.84 -9.28
C ASP A 109 3.72 3.03 -8.01
N LYS A 110 4.05 3.60 -6.84
CA LYS A 110 3.85 2.95 -5.54
C LYS A 110 2.48 3.23 -4.94
N ILE A 111 1.87 2.23 -4.29
CA ILE A 111 0.66 2.45 -3.46
C ILE A 111 1.08 3.23 -2.20
N GLN A 112 0.58 4.46 -2.07
CA GLN A 112 0.91 5.36 -0.96
C GLN A 112 -0.15 5.38 0.15
N GLY A 113 -1.39 4.99 -0.16
CA GLY A 113 -2.48 4.93 0.82
C GLY A 113 -3.58 3.96 0.45
N VAL A 114 -4.46 3.68 1.41
CA VAL A 114 -5.73 2.96 1.21
C VAL A 114 -6.85 3.83 1.77
N GLU A 115 -7.80 4.23 0.93
CA GLU A 115 -8.96 5.01 1.32
C GLU A 115 -10.20 4.09 1.38
N LYS A 116 -10.83 4.04 2.55
CA LYS A 116 -12.24 3.68 2.67
C LYS A 116 -13.07 4.91 2.36
N HIS A 117 -14.11 4.79 1.54
CA HIS A 117 -15.13 5.83 1.46
C HIS A 117 -15.95 5.86 2.76
N SER A 118 -16.64 6.97 3.05
CA SER A 118 -17.36 7.18 4.32
C SER A 118 -18.67 6.40 4.42
N GLY A 119 -18.62 5.07 4.28
CA GLY A 119 -19.77 4.16 4.27
C GLY A 119 -19.44 2.81 3.61
N LEU A 120 -20.45 2.19 3.01
CA LEU A 120 -20.43 0.85 2.37
C LEU A 120 -19.64 0.78 1.05
N GLY A 121 -18.67 1.67 0.82
CA GLY A 121 -17.93 1.75 -0.44
C GLY A 121 -16.74 0.79 -0.48
N GLU A 122 -16.54 0.14 -1.63
CA GLU A 122 -15.36 -0.70 -1.90
C GLU A 122 -14.06 0.07 -1.60
N PRO A 123 -13.07 -0.56 -0.91
CA PRO A 123 -11.79 0.06 -0.62
C PRO A 123 -11.01 0.44 -1.89
N ARG A 124 -10.23 1.53 -1.80
CA ARG A 124 -9.49 2.08 -2.94
C ARG A 124 -8.03 2.29 -2.56
N ALA A 125 -7.12 1.90 -3.45
CA ALA A 125 -5.73 2.31 -3.36
C ALA A 125 -5.57 3.76 -3.81
N VAL A 126 -4.68 4.48 -3.14
CA VAL A 126 -4.22 5.82 -3.50
C VAL A 126 -2.78 5.72 -3.98
N ILE A 127 -2.57 6.23 -5.19
CA ILE A 127 -1.28 6.33 -5.88
C ILE A 127 -1.14 7.79 -6.34
N PHE A 128 0.07 8.33 -6.38
CA PHE A 128 0.34 9.67 -6.90
C PHE A 128 1.31 9.58 -8.08
N HIS A 129 0.93 10.20 -9.20
CA HIS A 129 1.71 10.24 -10.43
C HIS A 129 2.03 11.71 -10.77
N GLY A 130 3.12 12.21 -10.20
CA GLY A 130 3.30 13.67 -10.05
C GLY A 130 2.18 14.26 -9.18
N ASP A 131 1.60 15.37 -9.60
CA ASP A 131 0.51 16.05 -8.88
C ASP A 131 -0.85 15.32 -8.97
N TYR A 132 -0.98 14.29 -9.84
CA TYR A 132 -2.23 13.58 -10.05
C TYR A 132 -2.43 12.46 -9.03
N LYS A 133 -3.55 12.51 -8.30
CA LYS A 133 -4.00 11.44 -7.41
C LYS A 133 -4.74 10.38 -8.22
N VAL A 134 -4.08 9.25 -8.44
CA VAL A 134 -4.63 8.07 -9.11
C VAL A 134 -5.36 7.20 -8.09
N ILE A 135 -6.63 6.90 -8.37
CA ILE A 135 -7.51 6.05 -7.58
C ILE A 135 -7.77 4.73 -8.32
N ILE A 136 -7.61 3.62 -7.62
CA ILE A 136 -7.87 2.28 -8.16
C ILE A 136 -8.67 1.46 -7.12
N MET A 137 -9.78 0.84 -7.56
CA MET A 137 -10.63 0.00 -6.70
C MET A 137 -9.95 -1.34 -6.40
N ALA A 138 -10.20 -1.93 -5.23
CA ALA A 138 -9.50 -3.13 -4.78
C ALA A 138 -9.66 -4.32 -5.75
N SER A 139 -10.87 -4.53 -6.27
CA SER A 139 -11.22 -5.50 -7.31
C SER A 139 -10.51 -5.31 -8.65
N MET A 140 -9.94 -4.11 -8.89
CA MET A 140 -9.10 -3.80 -10.06
C MET A 140 -7.59 -3.96 -9.77
N ILE A 141 -7.21 -4.36 -8.55
CA ILE A 141 -5.83 -4.61 -8.10
C ILE A 141 -5.57 -6.09 -7.82
N VAL A 142 -6.51 -6.76 -7.16
CA VAL A 142 -6.34 -8.10 -6.63
C VAL A 142 -7.68 -8.85 -6.66
N ASP A 143 -7.62 -10.15 -6.90
CA ASP A 143 -8.77 -11.03 -6.79
C ASP A 143 -8.92 -11.58 -5.37
N LEU A 144 -10.16 -11.78 -4.94
CA LEU A 144 -10.45 -12.35 -3.62
C LEU A 144 -10.10 -13.85 -3.57
N PRO A 145 -9.66 -14.35 -2.40
CA PRO A 145 -9.59 -15.79 -2.14
C PRO A 145 -10.96 -16.46 -2.33
N LYS A 146 -10.97 -17.70 -2.84
CA LYS A 146 -12.20 -18.49 -3.03
C LYS A 146 -12.92 -18.83 -1.71
N ASP A 147 -12.19 -18.79 -0.59
CA ASP A 147 -12.70 -18.94 0.78
C ASP A 147 -12.47 -17.63 1.55
N LEU A 148 -13.55 -16.94 1.91
CA LEU A 148 -13.54 -15.73 2.73
C LEU A 148 -13.74 -15.99 4.23
N ARG A 149 -14.01 -17.25 4.64
CA ARG A 149 -14.23 -17.65 6.05
C ARG A 149 -15.30 -16.85 6.79
N GLY A 150 -16.31 -16.35 6.06
CA GLY A 150 -17.37 -15.51 6.60
C GLY A 150 -16.99 -14.04 6.85
N GLN A 151 -15.79 -13.60 6.44
CA GLN A 151 -15.39 -12.19 6.49
C GLN A 151 -16.06 -11.39 5.35
N ASP A 152 -16.30 -10.09 5.58
CA ASP A 152 -16.85 -9.21 4.55
C ASP A 152 -15.85 -9.00 3.40
N PRO A 153 -16.28 -9.06 2.12
CA PRO A 153 -15.41 -8.83 0.97
C PRO A 153 -14.61 -7.53 1.01
N ASN A 154 -15.17 -6.44 1.56
CA ASN A 154 -14.50 -5.14 1.65
C ASN A 154 -13.46 -5.12 2.79
N GLU A 155 -13.67 -5.86 3.87
CA GLU A 155 -12.65 -6.05 4.91
C GLU A 155 -11.47 -6.85 4.37
N VAL A 156 -11.73 -7.94 3.63
CA VAL A 156 -10.69 -8.75 2.98
C VAL A 156 -9.94 -7.92 1.92
N TYR A 157 -10.65 -7.18 1.06
CA TYR A 157 -10.03 -6.25 0.12
C TYR A 157 -9.17 -5.18 0.82
N HIS A 158 -9.67 -4.57 1.90
CA HIS A 158 -8.93 -3.57 2.66
C HIS A 158 -7.63 -4.16 3.25
N TYR A 159 -7.71 -5.36 3.82
CA TYR A 159 -6.54 -6.10 4.30
C TYR A 159 -5.52 -6.39 3.17
N LEU A 160 -6.00 -6.88 2.02
CA LEU A 160 -5.15 -7.19 0.85
C LEU A 160 -4.49 -5.95 0.22
N LEU A 161 -5.12 -4.78 0.31
CA LEU A 161 -4.52 -3.50 -0.09
C LEU A 161 -3.56 -2.96 0.98
N THR A 162 -3.92 -3.04 2.27
CA THR A 162 -3.04 -2.61 3.38
C THR A 162 -1.72 -3.37 3.36
N LYS A 163 -1.76 -4.67 3.07
CA LYS A 163 -0.56 -5.52 2.91
C LYS A 163 0.27 -5.22 1.65
N ARG A 164 -0.25 -4.41 0.71
CA ARG A 164 0.44 -3.94 -0.51
C ARG A 164 0.90 -2.47 -0.44
N LEU A 165 0.69 -1.76 0.68
CA LEU A 165 1.24 -0.42 0.89
C LEU A 165 2.76 -0.41 0.65
N GLY A 166 3.27 0.59 -0.05
CA GLY A 166 4.68 0.70 -0.46
C GLY A 166 5.08 -0.08 -1.72
N SER A 167 4.28 -1.06 -2.16
CA SER A 167 4.59 -1.83 -3.38
C SER A 167 4.42 -1.02 -4.67
N GLU A 168 5.32 -1.24 -5.62
CA GLU A 168 5.18 -0.80 -7.02
C GLU A 168 4.11 -1.64 -7.72
N ILE A 169 3.10 -0.99 -8.28
CA ILE A 169 2.09 -1.65 -9.13
C ILE A 169 2.04 -1.01 -10.50
N ASP A 170 1.80 -1.84 -11.51
CA ASP A 170 1.51 -1.36 -12.86
C ASP A 170 0.01 -1.18 -13.04
N TYR A 171 -0.39 -0.10 -13.72
CA TYR A 171 -1.80 0.21 -13.98
C TYR A 171 -1.99 0.90 -15.33
N VAL A 172 -3.15 0.70 -15.94
CA VAL A 172 -3.61 1.44 -17.12
C VAL A 172 -4.62 2.49 -16.67
N VAL A 173 -4.49 3.73 -17.16
CA VAL A 173 -5.43 4.81 -16.88
C VAL A 173 -6.75 4.58 -17.64
N LYS A 174 -7.88 4.70 -16.94
CA LYS A 174 -9.24 4.53 -17.47
C LYS A 174 -10.03 5.84 -17.57
N GLY A 175 -9.57 6.90 -16.91
CA GLY A 175 -10.15 8.24 -16.99
C GLY A 175 -9.31 9.25 -16.21
N ILE A 176 -9.39 10.53 -16.59
CA ILE A 176 -8.66 11.64 -15.95
C ILE A 176 -9.60 12.84 -15.88
N ASP A 177 -9.80 13.41 -14.69
CA ASP A 177 -10.36 14.74 -14.50
C ASP A 177 -9.24 15.74 -14.29
N ARG A 178 -9.03 16.61 -15.29
CA ARG A 178 -8.01 17.66 -15.26
C ARG A 178 -8.30 18.75 -14.22
N ASN A 179 -9.57 18.91 -13.81
CA ASN A 179 -9.99 20.01 -12.94
C ASN A 179 -9.74 19.70 -11.45
N THR A 180 -9.87 18.43 -11.06
CA THR A 180 -9.64 17.96 -9.67
C THR A 180 -8.28 17.33 -9.45
N GLY A 181 -7.52 17.05 -10.52
CA GLY A 181 -6.25 16.31 -10.43
C GLY A 181 -6.45 14.81 -10.15
N LEU A 182 -7.67 14.29 -10.33
CA LEU A 182 -8.00 12.89 -10.11
C LEU A 182 -7.83 12.09 -11.41
N ALA A 183 -7.25 10.90 -11.29
CA ALA A 183 -7.30 9.88 -12.34
C ALA A 183 -7.86 8.57 -11.77
N VAL A 184 -8.48 7.76 -12.63
CA VAL A 184 -8.88 6.39 -12.28
C VAL A 184 -8.08 5.40 -13.10
N GLY A 185 -7.59 4.34 -12.45
CA GLY A 185 -6.75 3.32 -13.08
C GLY A 185 -7.27 1.89 -12.88
N SER A 186 -6.61 0.94 -13.52
CA SER A 186 -6.82 -0.50 -13.36
C SER A 186 -5.50 -1.25 -13.47
N ARG A 187 -5.14 -2.02 -12.45
CA ARG A 187 -3.99 -2.94 -12.49
C ARG A 187 -4.31 -4.22 -13.26
N LYS A 188 -5.56 -4.70 -13.21
CA LYS A 188 -5.99 -5.89 -13.99
C LYS A 188 -5.77 -5.73 -15.50
N ASP A 189 -5.95 -4.52 -16.06
CA ASP A 189 -5.65 -4.24 -17.47
C ASP A 189 -4.14 -4.26 -17.78
N ALA A 190 -3.30 -3.77 -16.85
CA ALA A 190 -1.84 -3.86 -16.97
C ALA A 190 -1.37 -5.31 -16.85
N MET A 191 -1.95 -6.08 -15.92
CA MET A 191 -1.71 -7.51 -15.76
C MET A 191 -2.12 -8.28 -17.01
N ALA A 192 -3.29 -8.03 -17.60
CA ALA A 192 -3.72 -8.68 -18.84
C ALA A 192 -2.77 -8.36 -20.02
N THR A 193 -2.36 -7.11 -20.16
CA THR A 193 -1.37 -6.66 -21.16
C THR A 193 -0.02 -7.35 -20.97
N LYS A 194 0.49 -7.40 -19.73
CA LYS A 194 1.74 -8.12 -19.40
C LYS A 194 1.61 -9.63 -19.65
N ARG A 195 0.54 -10.29 -19.18
CA ARG A 195 0.31 -11.74 -19.35
C ARG A 195 0.36 -12.14 -20.83
N ARG A 196 -0.36 -11.41 -21.69
CA ARG A 196 -0.33 -11.59 -23.14
C ARG A 196 1.11 -11.45 -23.70
N HIS A 197 1.80 -10.38 -23.35
CA HIS A 197 3.14 -10.05 -23.87
C HIS A 197 4.27 -11.00 -23.42
N TYR A 198 4.20 -11.57 -22.21
CA TYR A 198 5.28 -12.37 -21.63
C TYR A 198 5.03 -13.89 -21.65
N TYR A 199 3.78 -14.34 -21.46
CA TYR A 199 3.46 -15.77 -21.32
C TYR A 199 2.83 -16.41 -22.56
N LEU A 200 2.02 -15.64 -23.31
CA LEU A 200 1.25 -16.13 -24.45
C LEU A 200 1.89 -15.78 -25.81
N ASN A 201 2.46 -14.59 -25.95
CA ASN A 201 3.17 -14.20 -27.17
C ASN A 201 4.51 -14.94 -27.29
N GLN A 202 4.70 -15.63 -28.41
CA GLN A 202 6.00 -16.20 -28.81
C GLN A 202 6.94 -15.11 -29.36
N THR A 203 8.24 -15.39 -29.37
CA THR A 203 9.23 -14.64 -30.17
C THR A 203 9.04 -14.93 -31.66
N ARG A 204 9.75 -14.19 -32.52
CA ARG A 204 9.79 -14.45 -33.97
C ARG A 204 10.22 -15.89 -34.30
N ASP A 205 10.99 -16.49 -33.40
CA ASP A 205 11.60 -17.81 -33.53
C ASP A 205 10.77 -18.88 -32.76
N GLY A 206 9.46 -18.65 -32.60
CA GLY A 206 8.47 -19.59 -32.06
C GLY A 206 8.55 -19.88 -30.56
N THR A 207 9.46 -19.24 -29.83
CA THR A 207 9.79 -19.60 -28.44
C THR A 207 9.06 -18.68 -27.45
N TYR A 208 8.55 -19.23 -26.35
CA TYR A 208 7.93 -18.42 -25.28
C TYR A 208 9.00 -17.70 -24.44
N ARG A 209 8.73 -16.46 -24.04
CA ARG A 209 9.67 -15.66 -23.22
C ARG A 209 9.82 -16.19 -21.80
N ILE A 210 8.72 -16.68 -21.21
CA ILE A 210 8.72 -17.34 -19.90
C ILE A 210 8.54 -18.86 -20.09
N TYR A 211 9.43 -19.62 -19.47
CA TYR A 211 9.52 -21.08 -19.48
C TYR A 211 10.09 -21.60 -18.15
N GLU A 212 9.96 -22.89 -17.88
CA GLU A 212 10.42 -23.50 -16.63
C GLU A 212 11.96 -23.51 -16.53
N GLY A 213 12.49 -23.26 -15.32
CA GLY A 213 13.91 -23.12 -15.07
C GLY A 213 14.49 -21.72 -15.32
N LEU A 214 13.75 -20.82 -15.98
CA LEU A 214 14.17 -19.42 -16.21
C LEU A 214 14.25 -18.64 -14.89
N CYS A 215 15.33 -17.87 -14.72
CA CYS A 215 15.45 -16.88 -13.63
C CYS A 215 14.95 -15.51 -14.10
N CYS A 216 14.14 -14.86 -13.27
CA CYS A 216 13.47 -13.58 -13.53
C CYS A 216 13.63 -12.62 -12.35
N GLU A 217 13.58 -11.31 -12.61
CA GLU A 217 13.32 -10.30 -11.58
C GLU A 217 11.81 -10.24 -11.30
N ALA A 218 11.43 -10.17 -10.02
CA ALA A 218 10.05 -10.02 -9.57
C ALA A 218 9.93 -8.91 -8.51
N ARG A 219 8.79 -8.21 -8.48
CA ARG A 219 8.48 -7.17 -7.47
C ARG A 219 7.77 -7.80 -6.28
N VAL A 220 8.22 -7.56 -5.06
CA VAL A 220 7.51 -7.98 -3.84
C VAL A 220 6.25 -7.13 -3.67
N MET A 221 5.08 -7.75 -3.82
CA MET A 221 3.78 -7.09 -3.70
C MET A 221 3.34 -7.02 -2.25
N SER A 222 3.46 -8.12 -1.51
CA SER A 222 3.14 -8.19 -0.08
C SER A 222 3.88 -9.32 0.61
N VAL A 223 4.01 -9.22 1.94
CA VAL A 223 4.71 -10.20 2.77
C VAL A 223 3.81 -10.66 3.91
N ILE A 224 3.88 -11.95 4.23
CA ILE A 224 3.25 -12.60 5.39
C ILE A 224 4.28 -13.55 6.02
N PRO A 225 4.13 -13.97 7.30
CA PRO A 225 5.16 -14.79 7.95
C PRO A 225 5.52 -16.09 7.21
N TYR A 226 4.56 -16.67 6.51
CA TYR A 226 4.71 -17.95 5.81
C TYR A 226 5.14 -17.84 4.33
N GLY A 227 5.38 -16.64 3.79
CA GLY A 227 5.80 -16.44 2.40
C GLY A 227 5.61 -15.02 1.86
N ILE A 228 6.00 -14.82 0.60
CA ILE A 228 5.83 -13.55 -0.13
C ILE A 228 4.86 -13.72 -1.29
N PHE A 229 4.19 -12.63 -1.67
CA PHE A 229 3.51 -12.51 -2.96
C PHE A 229 4.32 -11.58 -3.84
N VAL A 230 4.56 -11.98 -5.10
CA VAL A 230 5.33 -11.20 -6.07
C VAL A 230 4.56 -10.97 -7.37
N ASP A 231 4.73 -9.80 -8.01
CA ASP A 231 4.37 -9.64 -9.43
C ASP A 231 5.48 -10.26 -10.27
N LEU A 232 5.12 -11.30 -11.01
CA LEU A 232 5.94 -11.89 -12.05
C LEU A 232 5.25 -11.67 -13.41
N PHE A 233 5.54 -10.52 -14.02
CA PHE A 233 5.04 -10.14 -15.35
C PHE A 233 3.51 -10.24 -15.52
N GLY A 234 2.75 -9.75 -14.54
CA GLY A 234 1.29 -9.68 -14.59
C GLY A 234 0.58 -10.86 -13.92
N ILE A 235 1.32 -11.69 -13.17
CA ILE A 235 0.78 -12.80 -12.36
C ILE A 235 1.24 -12.60 -10.91
N ASP A 236 0.29 -12.57 -9.97
CA ASP A 236 0.59 -12.57 -8.53
C ASP A 236 0.97 -13.99 -8.09
N VAL A 237 2.27 -14.24 -7.91
CA VAL A 237 2.80 -15.57 -7.51
C VAL A 237 3.05 -15.59 -6.01
N TYR A 238 2.53 -16.61 -5.31
CA TYR A 238 2.86 -16.87 -3.91
C TYR A 238 4.09 -17.79 -3.81
N ILE A 239 5.13 -17.33 -3.13
CA ILE A 239 6.34 -18.10 -2.84
C ILE A 239 6.37 -18.42 -1.33
N PRO A 240 6.18 -19.69 -0.93
CA PRO A 240 6.15 -20.07 0.48
C PRO A 240 7.54 -20.02 1.11
N LEU A 241 7.59 -19.83 2.44
CA LEU A 241 8.82 -19.69 3.25
C LEU A 241 9.91 -20.73 2.93
N ARG A 242 9.52 -21.98 2.66
CA ARG A 242 10.44 -23.08 2.29
C ARG A 242 11.17 -22.91 0.95
N GLU A 243 10.71 -22.01 0.08
CA GLU A 243 11.33 -21.67 -1.20
C GLU A 243 12.09 -20.33 -1.17
N LEU A 244 12.11 -19.65 -0.01
CA LEU A 244 12.81 -18.38 0.17
C LEU A 244 14.30 -18.53 0.52
N SER A 245 14.71 -19.66 1.11
CA SER A 245 16.11 -19.98 1.41
C SER A 245 16.31 -21.50 1.57
N TYR A 246 17.55 -21.96 1.44
CA TYR A 246 17.98 -23.29 1.89
C TYR A 246 18.22 -23.33 3.40
N VAL A 247 18.53 -22.19 4.03
CA VAL A 247 18.61 -22.05 5.49
C VAL A 247 17.20 -21.88 6.04
N ARG A 248 16.89 -22.49 7.19
CA ARG A 248 15.58 -22.41 7.82
C ARG A 248 15.25 -20.99 8.29
N LEU A 249 14.43 -20.29 7.51
CA LEU A 249 13.76 -19.06 7.94
C LEU A 249 12.56 -19.40 8.85
N THR A 250 12.24 -18.50 9.78
CA THR A 250 11.08 -18.60 10.69
C THR A 250 9.94 -17.69 10.28
N ASP A 251 10.25 -16.53 9.69
CA ASP A 251 9.31 -15.49 9.27
C ASP A 251 9.89 -14.77 8.04
N ALA A 252 9.11 -14.56 6.98
CA ALA A 252 9.54 -13.82 5.79
C ALA A 252 9.59 -12.28 6.00
N MET A 253 8.83 -11.73 6.96
CA MET A 253 8.75 -10.30 7.27
C MET A 253 10.10 -9.71 7.72
N GLY A 254 11.02 -10.54 8.23
CA GLY A 254 12.38 -10.12 8.63
C GLY A 254 13.39 -10.04 7.47
N TYR A 255 12.99 -10.39 6.25
CA TYR A 255 13.90 -10.52 5.09
C TYR A 255 13.37 -9.88 3.80
N TYR A 256 12.07 -9.56 3.73
CA TYR A 256 11.41 -9.03 2.54
C TYR A 256 10.43 -7.91 2.91
N GLU A 257 10.35 -6.88 2.06
CA GLU A 257 9.46 -5.73 2.22
C GLU A 257 8.65 -5.47 0.94
N PRO A 258 7.38 -4.99 1.02
CA PRO A 258 6.62 -4.55 -0.14
C PRO A 258 7.34 -3.45 -0.93
N GLY A 259 7.40 -3.60 -2.25
CA GLY A 259 8.15 -2.71 -3.13
C GLY A 259 9.64 -3.04 -3.26
N GLY A 260 10.14 -4.01 -2.49
CA GLY A 260 11.43 -4.65 -2.75
C GLY A 260 11.42 -5.45 -4.05
N ARG A 261 12.60 -5.85 -4.52
CA ARG A 261 12.77 -6.70 -5.70
C ARG A 261 13.58 -7.93 -5.36
N VAL A 262 13.27 -9.04 -6.03
CA VAL A 262 13.86 -10.35 -5.75
C VAL A 262 14.05 -11.12 -7.06
N LEU A 263 15.16 -11.86 -7.17
CA LEU A 263 15.34 -12.82 -8.25
C LEU A 263 14.61 -14.12 -7.90
N VAL A 264 13.85 -14.66 -8.85
CA VAL A 264 13.09 -15.90 -8.70
C VAL A 264 13.34 -16.81 -9.89
N LYS A 265 13.46 -18.12 -9.65
CA LYS A 265 13.45 -19.15 -10.69
C LYS A 265 12.04 -19.68 -10.85
N VAL A 266 11.54 -19.71 -12.09
CA VAL A 266 10.28 -20.37 -12.43
C VAL A 266 10.47 -21.87 -12.24
N THR A 267 9.72 -22.48 -11.33
CA THR A 267 9.82 -23.92 -11.02
C THR A 267 8.74 -24.75 -11.67
N GLN A 268 7.56 -24.17 -11.94
CA GLN A 268 6.47 -24.78 -12.72
C GLN A 268 5.72 -23.70 -13.50
N LEU A 269 5.25 -24.02 -14.71
CA LEU A 269 4.46 -23.12 -15.56
C LEU A 269 3.39 -23.88 -16.34
N ASN A 270 2.12 -23.72 -15.95
CA ASN A 270 0.98 -24.13 -16.75
C ASN A 270 0.40 -22.91 -17.51
N ARG A 271 0.10 -23.11 -18.80
CA ARG A 271 -0.45 -22.08 -19.70
C ARG A 271 -1.62 -22.60 -20.54
N ASP A 272 -2.24 -23.71 -20.12
CA ASP A 272 -3.25 -24.44 -20.89
C ASP A 272 -4.56 -23.63 -20.99
N ASP A 273 -4.85 -22.86 -19.94
CA ASP A 273 -5.87 -21.81 -19.90
C ASP A 273 -5.18 -20.44 -20.04
N PRO A 274 -5.45 -19.65 -21.10
CA PRO A 274 -4.91 -18.30 -21.27
C PRO A 274 -5.35 -17.28 -20.21
N ASP A 275 -6.49 -17.51 -19.56
CA ASP A 275 -7.05 -16.63 -18.53
C ASP A 275 -6.66 -17.08 -17.10
N ASP A 276 -6.35 -18.36 -16.87
CA ASP A 276 -5.81 -18.93 -15.61
C ASP A 276 -4.39 -19.53 -15.79
N ILE A 277 -3.44 -18.72 -16.27
CA ILE A 277 -2.02 -19.06 -16.34
C ILE A 277 -1.46 -19.21 -14.92
N ARG A 278 -0.90 -20.38 -14.58
CA ARG A 278 -0.40 -20.70 -13.24
C ARG A 278 1.12 -20.86 -13.22
N VAL A 279 1.77 -20.20 -12.26
CA VAL A 279 3.23 -20.20 -12.12
C VAL A 279 3.61 -20.54 -10.69
N ALA A 280 4.57 -21.45 -10.51
CA ALA A 280 5.31 -21.61 -9.27
C ALA A 280 6.71 -21.04 -9.44
N ALA A 281 7.24 -20.41 -8.38
CA ALA A 281 8.56 -19.81 -8.39
C ALA A 281 9.29 -20.03 -7.06
N SER A 282 10.61 -19.92 -7.08
CA SER A 282 11.48 -20.14 -5.92
C SER A 282 12.63 -19.14 -5.91
N VAL A 283 12.93 -18.55 -4.76
CA VAL A 283 14.08 -17.63 -4.59
C VAL A 283 15.36 -18.45 -4.41
N LYS A 284 15.33 -19.47 -3.53
CA LYS A 284 16.52 -20.25 -3.18
C LYS A 284 17.17 -20.91 -4.41
N GLN A 285 16.35 -21.41 -5.34
CA GLN A 285 16.81 -22.13 -6.53
C GLN A 285 17.42 -21.25 -7.64
N VAL A 286 17.53 -19.93 -7.43
CA VAL A 286 18.32 -19.02 -8.28
C VAL A 286 19.82 -19.22 -8.05
N ALA A 287 20.21 -19.52 -6.81
CA ALA A 287 21.59 -19.86 -6.46
C ALA A 287 21.84 -21.37 -6.62
N ALA A 288 23.11 -21.76 -6.69
CA ALA A 288 23.51 -23.15 -6.47
C ALA A 288 23.13 -23.58 -5.04
N ASN A 289 22.70 -24.83 -4.89
CA ASN A 289 22.40 -25.41 -3.59
C ASN A 289 23.70 -25.56 -2.78
N PRO A 290 23.83 -24.99 -1.57
CA PRO A 290 25.08 -25.03 -0.81
C PRO A 290 25.42 -26.40 -0.18
N VAL A 291 24.70 -27.47 -0.53
CA VAL A 291 24.92 -28.84 -0.07
C VAL A 291 24.96 -29.89 -1.21
N ASP A 292 24.99 -29.44 -2.47
CA ASP A 292 25.25 -30.27 -3.66
C ASP A 292 26.71 -30.06 -4.16
#